data_AF-A0A9X3YBE4-F1
#
_entry.id   AF-A0A9X3YBE4-F1
#
_cell.length_a   1.000
_cell.length_b   1.000
_cell.length_c   1.000
_cell.angle_alpha   90.00
_cell.angle_beta   90.00
_cell.angle_gamma   90.00
#
_symmetry.space_group_name_H-M   'P 1'
#
loop_
_entity.id
_entity.type
_entity.pdbx_description
1 polymer ?
#
loop_
_entity_poly.entity_id
_entity_poly.type
_entity_poly.pdbx_seq_one_letter_code
_entity_poly.pdbx_strand_id
1 'polypeptide(L)'
;MDKPDIVFDIPFKPVSALPVLMVSEEEQYIGERFLSFDELALLLRTTNEHFFKADVAVLIQLIFFCGGQRPYEIMALPKKYYDKKNCILSVPPSILKTKKWYHFILCETAK
;
A
#
# COMPACT_ATOMS: atom_id res chain seq x y z
N MET A 1 0.57 0.68 -43.29
CA MET A 1 -0.79 0.85 -42.74
C MET A 1 -0.88 -0.08 -41.55
N ASP A 2 -0.90 0.47 -40.34
CA ASP A 2 -1.04 -0.31 -39.12
C ASP A 2 -2.44 -0.94 -39.07
N LYS A 3 -2.50 -2.23 -38.74
CA LYS A 3 -3.78 -2.94 -38.62
C LYS A 3 -4.56 -2.34 -37.44
N PRO A 4 -5.88 -2.13 -37.57
CA PRO A 4 -6.69 -1.68 -36.45
C PRO A 4 -6.68 -2.75 -35.34
N ASP A 5 -6.40 -2.33 -34.11
CA ASP A 5 -6.55 -3.16 -32.91
C ASP A 5 -8.05 -3.42 -32.68
N ILE A 6 -8.56 -4.48 -33.31
CA ILE A 6 -9.93 -4.95 -33.11
C ILE A 6 -9.95 -5.75 -31.80
N VAL A 7 -10.67 -5.25 -30.81
CA VAL A 7 -10.92 -5.92 -29.53
C VAL A 7 -12.43 -6.15 -29.41
N PHE A 8 -12.85 -7.38 -29.13
CA PHE A 8 -14.26 -7.79 -29.01
C PHE A 8 -15.12 -7.56 -30.28
N ASP A 9 -14.56 -7.73 -31.48
CA ASP A 9 -15.23 -7.49 -32.77
C ASP A 9 -15.78 -6.06 -32.96
N ILE A 10 -15.30 -5.10 -32.16
CA ILE A 10 -15.65 -3.69 -32.30
C ILE A 10 -14.57 -3.02 -33.15
N PRO A 11 -14.92 -2.45 -34.33
CA PRO A 11 -13.95 -1.91 -35.28
C PRO A 11 -13.36 -0.55 -34.86
N PHE A 12 -13.88 0.05 -33.79
CA PHE A 12 -13.41 1.29 -33.21
C PHE A 12 -13.45 1.21 -31.68
N LYS A 13 -12.68 2.03 -30.99
CA LYS A 13 -12.64 2.06 -29.52
C LYS A 13 -13.78 2.94 -29.00
N PRO A 14 -14.90 2.41 -28.49
CA PRO A 14 -16.08 3.23 -28.15
C PRO A 14 -15.82 4.25 -27.04
N VAL A 15 -14.83 3.99 -26.17
CA VAL A 15 -14.40 4.90 -25.10
C VAL A 15 -13.48 6.03 -25.56
N SER A 16 -13.02 6.06 -26.83
CA SER A 16 -12.19 7.17 -27.33
C SER A 16 -12.99 8.46 -27.55
N ALA A 17 -14.31 8.36 -27.66
CA ALA A 17 -15.22 9.51 -27.77
C ALA A 17 -15.60 10.09 -26.41
N LEU A 18 -15.33 9.37 -25.31
CA LEU A 18 -15.55 9.90 -23.97
C LEU A 18 -14.42 10.86 -23.66
N PRO A 19 -14.71 12.14 -23.35
CA PRO A 19 -13.68 13.03 -22.86
C PRO A 19 -13.11 12.41 -21.59
N VAL A 20 -11.78 12.28 -21.54
CA VAL A 20 -11.09 12.02 -20.27
C VAL A 20 -11.55 13.14 -19.34
N LEU A 21 -12.03 12.80 -18.14
CA LEU A 21 -12.24 13.79 -17.09
C LEU A 21 -10.88 14.45 -16.85
N MET A 22 -10.69 15.62 -17.46
CA MET A 22 -9.53 16.49 -17.26
C MET A 22 -9.74 17.12 -15.89
N VAL A 23 -9.53 16.34 -14.85
CA VAL A 23 -9.31 16.89 -13.51
C VAL A 23 -8.01 17.67 -13.59
N SER A 24 -7.93 18.89 -13.05
CA SER A 24 -6.67 19.63 -13.06
C SER A 24 -5.57 18.78 -12.40
N GLU A 25 -4.30 18.95 -12.77
CA GLU A 25 -3.20 18.18 -12.14
C GLU A 25 -3.23 18.30 -10.60
N GLU A 26 -3.68 19.45 -10.11
CA GLU A 26 -3.89 19.81 -8.70
C GLU A 26 -5.03 19.01 -8.04
N GLU A 27 -6.14 18.79 -8.75
CA GLU A 27 -7.28 18.00 -8.28
C GLU A 27 -7.09 16.48 -8.50
N GLN A 28 -6.21 16.11 -9.42
CA GLN A 28 -5.88 14.72 -9.73
C GLN A 28 -4.97 14.09 -8.66
N TYR A 29 -4.22 14.91 -7.90
CA TYR A 29 -3.21 14.46 -6.95
C TYR A 29 -3.39 15.04 -5.55
N ILE A 30 -4.21 14.38 -4.71
CA ILE A 30 -4.26 14.66 -3.27
C ILE A 30 -3.10 13.92 -2.59
N GLY A 31 -1.89 14.52 -2.58
CA GLY A 31 -0.70 13.79 -2.12
C GLY A 31 0.44 14.58 -1.49
N GLU A 32 0.30 15.90 -1.29
CA GLU A 32 1.45 16.71 -0.83
C GLU A 32 1.64 16.74 0.70
N ARG A 33 0.60 16.47 1.49
CA ARG A 33 0.70 16.51 2.95
C ARG A 33 1.10 15.15 3.53
N PHE A 34 2.31 15.08 4.05
CA PHE A 34 2.79 13.99 4.89
C PHE A 34 2.61 14.34 6.38
N LEU A 35 2.52 13.30 7.22
CA LEU A 35 2.53 13.51 8.67
C LEU A 35 3.90 14.08 9.08
N SER A 36 3.89 15.16 9.85
CA SER A 36 5.11 15.61 10.52
C SER A 36 5.56 14.60 11.58
N PHE A 37 6.80 14.70 12.06
CA PHE A 37 7.27 13.83 13.14
C PHE A 37 6.45 14.01 14.43
N ASP A 38 6.00 15.23 14.72
CA ASP A 38 5.15 15.52 15.89
C ASP A 38 3.78 14.86 15.75
N GLU A 39 3.18 14.92 14.56
CA GLU A 39 1.90 14.28 14.27
C GLU A 39 2.01 12.75 14.30
N LEU A 40 3.11 12.21 13.79
CA LEU A 40 3.39 10.78 13.85
C LEU A 40 3.58 10.32 15.31
N ALA A 41 4.34 11.07 16.10
CA ALA A 41 4.53 10.78 17.52
C ALA A 41 3.19 10.82 18.27
N LEU A 42 2.35 11.82 18.00
CA LEU A 42 1.01 11.91 18.55
C LEU A 42 0.16 10.70 18.16
N LEU A 43 0.14 10.33 16.87
CA LEU A 43 -0.59 9.17 16.37
C LEU A 43 -0.18 7.88 17.11
N LEU A 44 1.13 7.62 17.23
CA LEU A 44 1.65 6.42 17.90
C LEU A 44 1.32 6.43 19.40
N ARG A 45 1.39 7.58 20.10
CA ARG A 45 0.98 7.67 21.50
C ARG A 45 -0.51 7.36 21.67
N THR A 46 -1.35 7.92 20.79
CA THR A 46 -2.81 7.68 20.79
C THR A 46 -3.17 6.21 20.56
N THR A 47 -2.35 5.43 19.84
CA THR A 47 -2.56 3.97 19.73
C THR A 47 -2.42 3.24 21.08
N ASN A 48 -1.66 3.79 22.03
CA ASN A 48 -1.47 3.20 23.35
C ASN A 48 -2.54 3.65 24.37
N GLU A 49 -3.27 4.74 24.10
CA GLU A 49 -4.25 5.34 25.02
C GLU A 49 -5.69 4.84 24.81
N HIS A 50 -5.87 3.68 24.17
CA HIS A 50 -7.17 3.05 23.87
C HIS A 50 -8.15 3.92 23.06
N PHE A 51 -7.68 4.96 22.36
CA PHE A 51 -8.51 5.76 21.48
C PHE A 51 -9.02 4.96 20.28
N PHE A 52 -8.15 4.13 19.70
CA PHE A 52 -8.52 3.20 18.64
C PHE A 52 -8.99 1.86 19.22
N LYS A 53 -9.83 1.15 18.47
CA LYS A 53 -10.05 -0.29 18.71
C LYS A 53 -8.70 -1.01 18.67
N ALA A 54 -8.51 -2.00 19.54
CA ALA A 54 -7.25 -2.70 19.70
C ALA A 54 -6.69 -3.22 18.35
N ASP A 55 -7.53 -3.82 17.52
CA ASP A 55 -7.12 -4.35 16.22
C ASP A 55 -6.59 -3.25 15.27
N VAL A 56 -7.22 -2.07 15.31
CA VAL A 56 -6.82 -0.92 14.49
C VAL A 56 -5.51 -0.34 15.02
N ALA A 57 -5.37 -0.21 16.34
CA ALA A 57 -4.13 0.24 16.97
C ALA A 57 -2.94 -0.65 16.57
N VAL A 58 -3.12 -1.97 16.66
CA VAL A 58 -2.10 -2.95 16.26
C VAL A 58 -1.78 -2.84 14.77
N LEU A 59 -2.79 -2.70 13.90
CA LEU A 59 -2.56 -2.57 12.46
C LEU A 59 -1.79 -1.29 12.11
N ILE A 60 -2.11 -0.15 12.74
CA ILE A 60 -1.37 1.10 12.55
C ILE A 60 0.10 0.91 12.93
N GLN A 61 0.37 0.31 14.09
CA GLN A 61 1.74 0.03 14.55
C GLN A 61 2.49 -0.89 13.58
N LEU A 62 1.85 -1.98 13.14
CA LEU A 62 2.45 -2.92 12.18
C LEU A 62 2.78 -2.24 10.84
N ILE A 63 1.94 -1.34 10.34
CA ILE A 63 2.23 -0.59 9.11
C ILE A 63 3.54 0.17 9.23
N PHE A 64 3.74 0.90 10.33
CA PHE A 64 4.97 1.67 10.54
C PHE A 64 6.19 0.76 10.80
N PHE A 65 6.05 -0.26 11.65
CA PHE A 65 7.16 -1.18 11.96
C PHE A 65 7.56 -2.07 10.79
N CYS A 66 6.64 -2.33 9.85
CA CYS A 66 6.92 -3.05 8.61
C CYS A 66 7.42 -2.14 7.46
N GLY A 67 7.73 -0.87 7.72
CA GLY A 67 8.27 0.05 6.71
C GLY A 67 7.22 0.60 5.75
N GLY A 68 5.99 0.80 6.22
CA GLY A 68 4.91 1.43 5.45
C GLY A 68 4.21 0.50 4.46
N GLN A 69 4.22 -0.81 4.69
CA GLN A 69 3.50 -1.77 3.83
C GLN A 69 2.00 -1.47 3.79
N ARG A 70 1.35 -1.82 2.68
CA ARG A 70 -0.09 -1.63 2.57
C ARG A 70 -0.79 -2.53 3.59
N PRO A 71 -1.92 -2.09 4.18
CA PRO A 71 -2.63 -2.86 5.19
C PRO A 71 -2.95 -4.30 4.75
N TYR A 72 -3.39 -4.49 3.51
CA TYR A 72 -3.74 -5.82 3.00
C TYR A 72 -2.50 -6.73 2.85
N GLU A 73 -1.33 -6.17 2.56
CA GLU A 73 -0.08 -6.93 2.42
C GLU A 73 0.33 -7.51 3.78
N ILE A 74 0.12 -6.76 4.86
CA ILE A 74 0.36 -7.22 6.24
C ILE A 74 -0.70 -8.25 6.67
N MET A 75 -1.98 -7.94 6.49
CA MET A 75 -3.08 -8.81 6.93
C MET A 75 -3.10 -10.17 6.21
N ALA A 76 -2.73 -10.19 4.93
CA ALA A 76 -2.69 -11.42 4.14
C ALA A 76 -1.41 -12.25 4.37
N LEU A 77 -0.40 -11.71 5.07
CA LEU A 77 0.91 -12.35 5.18
C LEU A 77 0.94 -13.42 6.28
N PRO A 78 1.19 -14.70 5.93
CA PRO A 78 1.41 -15.72 6.93
C PRO A 78 2.65 -15.44 7.78
N LYS A 79 2.56 -15.67 9.09
CA LYS A 79 3.65 -15.48 10.07
C LYS A 79 4.98 -16.16 9.68
N LYS A 80 4.94 -17.27 8.93
CA LYS A 80 6.14 -17.98 8.44
C LYS A 80 7.07 -17.14 7.57
N TYR A 81 6.59 -16.01 7.05
CA TYR A 81 7.37 -15.11 6.22
C TYR A 81 8.03 -13.95 6.99
N TYR A 82 7.79 -13.89 8.30
CA TYR A 82 8.49 -12.99 9.19
C TYR A 82 9.68 -13.73 9.82
N ASP A 83 10.88 -13.37 9.36
CA ASP A 83 12.14 -13.83 9.93
C ASP A 83 12.53 -12.89 11.08
N LYS A 84 12.15 -13.28 12.30
CA LYS A 84 12.45 -12.55 13.53
C LYS A 84 13.97 -12.44 13.80
N LYS A 85 14.78 -13.43 13.40
CA LYS A 85 16.21 -13.46 13.71
C LYS A 85 16.95 -12.40 12.90
N ASN A 86 16.61 -12.29 11.62
CA ASN A 86 17.26 -11.37 10.69
C ASN A 86 16.49 -10.05 10.50
N CYS A 87 15.35 -9.87 11.17
CA CYS A 87 14.44 -8.75 10.98
C CYS A 87 13.99 -8.57 9.52
N ILE A 88 13.60 -9.66 8.87
CA ILE A 88 13.18 -9.61 7.46
C ILE A 88 11.71 -10.00 7.33
N LEU A 89 10.94 -9.16 6.65
CA LEU A 89 9.58 -9.49 6.20
C LEU A 89 9.61 -9.85 4.71
N SER A 90 9.22 -11.07 4.37
CA SER A 90 9.25 -11.55 2.98
C SER A 90 7.85 -11.65 2.39
N VAL A 91 7.47 -10.79 1.47
CA VAL A 91 6.12 -10.81 0.88
C VAL A 91 6.13 -11.64 -0.41
N PRO A 92 5.35 -12.73 -0.51
CA PRO A 92 5.30 -13.58 -1.69
C PRO A 92 4.55 -12.93 -2.87
N PRO A 93 4.87 -13.35 -4.11
CA PRO A 93 4.17 -12.92 -5.34
C PRO A 93 2.65 -13.08 -5.32
N SER A 94 2.12 -14.02 -4.55
CA SER A 94 0.68 -14.28 -4.46
C SER A 94 -0.08 -13.13 -3.81
N ILE A 95 0.58 -12.36 -2.93
CA ILE A 95 -0.02 -11.23 -2.21
C ILE A 95 0.17 -9.93 -3.01
N LEU A 96 1.31 -9.76 -3.68
CA LEU A 96 1.63 -8.51 -4.36
C LEU A 96 1.02 -8.41 -5.77
N LYS A 97 0.57 -7.21 -6.12
CA LYS A 97 0.10 -6.90 -7.49
C LYS A 97 1.18 -7.11 -8.54
N THR A 98 2.44 -6.85 -8.21
CA THR A 98 3.58 -6.95 -9.13
C THR A 98 4.02 -8.39 -9.41
N LYS A 99 3.48 -9.39 -8.69
CA LYS A 99 3.82 -10.81 -8.83
C LYS A 99 5.31 -11.13 -8.67
N LYS A 100 6.04 -10.35 -7.86
CA LYS A 100 7.45 -10.57 -7.51
C LYS A 100 7.62 -10.77 -6.00
N TRP A 101 8.72 -11.39 -5.61
CA TRP A 101 9.14 -11.45 -4.21
C TRP A 101 9.67 -10.09 -3.77
N TYR A 102 9.31 -9.68 -2.56
CA TYR A 102 9.90 -8.53 -1.89
C TYR A 102 10.37 -8.92 -0.50
N HIS A 103 11.52 -8.38 -0.10
CA HIS A 103 12.10 -8.56 1.22
C HIS A 103 12.31 -7.19 1.83
N PHE A 104 11.70 -6.95 2.98
CA PHE A 104 11.82 -5.70 3.72
C PHE A 104 12.67 -5.91 4.95
N ILE A 105 13.72 -5.10 5.08
CA ILE A 105 14.51 -5.04 6.30
C ILE A 105 13.71 -4.22 7.30
N LEU A 106 13.36 -4.83 8.43
CA LEU A 106 12.58 -4.21 9.48
C LEU A 106 13.47 -3.52 10.51
N CYS A 107 12.91 -2.49 11.14
CA CYS A 107 13.55 -1.81 12.25
C CYS A 107 13.79 -2.76 13.44
N GLU A 108 14.78 -2.47 14.28
CA GLU A 108 15.06 -3.28 15.47
C GLU A 108 13.90 -3.31 16.46
N THR A 109 13.09 -2.25 16.49
CA THR A 109 11.86 -2.15 17.28
C THR A 109 10.77 -3.13 16.84
N ALA A 110 10.92 -3.76 15.67
CA ALA A 110 10.05 -4.82 15.19
C ALA A 110 10.49 -6.23 15.63
N LYS A 111 11.54 -6.37 16.48
CA LYS A 111 11.98 -7.64 17.07
C LYS A 111 11.06 -8.13 18.18
#